data_AF-A0A6B3EUL6-F1
#
_entry.id   AF-A0A6B3EUL6-F1
#
_cell.length_a   1.000
_cell.length_b   1.000
_cell.length_c   1.000
_cell.angle_alpha   90.00
_cell.angle_beta   90.00
_cell.angle_gamma   90.00
#
_symmetry.space_group_name_H-M   'P 1'
#
loop_
_entity.id
_entity.type
_entity.pdbx_description
1 polymer ?
#
loop_
_entity_poly.entity_id
_entity_poly.type
_entity_poly.pdbx_seq_one_letter_code
_entity_poly.pdbx_strand_id
1 'polypeptide(L)' 'MPPIPGTGLAKGLAVTLRTMTRKSVTAQYPDTLPPLPPRSRGVIGLFEENCTVCMLCARECPDWCIYI' A
#
# COMPACT_ATOMS: atom_id res chain seq x y z
N MET A 1 -44.99 -18.41 -2.93
CA MET A 1 -44.24 -19.59 -3.41
C MET A 1 -42.89 -19.61 -2.69
N PRO A 2 -42.53 -20.69 -1.98
CA PRO A 2 -41.22 -20.77 -1.35
C PRO A 2 -40.14 -20.74 -2.45
N PRO A 3 -39.01 -20.06 -2.22
CA PRO A 3 -37.93 -20.01 -3.20
C PRO A 3 -37.45 -21.45 -3.48
N ILE A 4 -37.17 -21.75 -4.75
CA ILE A 4 -36.60 -23.04 -5.16
C ILE A 4 -35.31 -23.25 -4.35
N PRO A 5 -35.13 -24.41 -3.67
CA PRO A 5 -33.94 -24.68 -2.88
C PRO A 5 -32.70 -24.59 -3.76
N GLY A 6 -31.65 -23.91 -3.28
CA GLY A 6 -30.36 -23.76 -3.99
C GLY A 6 -30.23 -22.53 -4.89
N THR A 7 -31.30 -21.74 -5.10
CA THR A 7 -31.23 -20.50 -5.91
C THR A 7 -30.23 -19.46 -5.39
N GLY A 8 -30.05 -19.35 -4.06
CA GLY A 8 -29.03 -18.49 -3.46
C GLY A 8 -27.60 -18.94 -3.76
N LEU A 9 -27.36 -20.25 -3.72
CA LEU A 9 -26.05 -20.84 -4.00
C LEU A 9 -25.68 -20.71 -5.48
N ALA A 10 -26.63 -20.98 -6.38
CA ALA A 10 -26.44 -20.79 -7.81
C ALA A 10 -26.12 -19.31 -8.16
N LYS A 11 -26.82 -18.36 -7.53
CA LYS A 11 -26.52 -16.92 -7.68
C LYS A 11 -25.11 -16.57 -7.18
N GLY A 12 -24.71 -17.10 -6.03
CA GLY A 12 -23.36 -16.89 -5.49
C GLY A 12 -22.26 -17.40 -6.42
N LEU A 13 -22.40 -18.64 -6.91
CA LEU A 13 -21.46 -19.24 -7.86
C LEU A 13 -21.41 -18.46 -9.19
N ALA A 14 -22.54 -17.95 -9.68
CA ALA A 14 -22.56 -17.12 -10.88
C ALA A 14 -21.77 -15.81 -10.70
N VAL A 15 -21.81 -15.20 -9.52
CA VAL A 15 -21.00 -14.02 -9.19
C VAL A 15 -19.51 -14.36 -9.14
N THR A 16 -19.15 -15.49 -8.52
CA THR A 16 -17.76 -15.97 -8.48
C THR A 16 -17.23 -16.23 -9.88
N LEU A 17 -17.99 -16.95 -10.71
CA LEU A 17 -17.61 -17.24 -12.10
C LEU A 17 -17.43 -15.96 -12.92
N ARG A 18 -18.34 -14.98 -12.76
CA ARG A 18 -18.23 -13.67 -13.41
C ARG A 18 -17.02 -12.87 -12.93
N THR A 19 -16.58 -13.05 -11.69
CA THR A 19 -15.42 -12.34 -11.14
C THR A 19 -14.12 -12.99 -11.57
N MET A 20 -14.09 -14.31 -11.70
CA MET A 20 -12.92 -15.10 -12.14
C MET A 20 -12.46 -14.76 -13.56
N THR A 21 -13.36 -14.34 -14.44
CA THR A 21 -13.03 -13.94 -15.81
C THR A 21 -12.61 -12.47 -15.94
N ARG A 22 -12.61 -11.68 -14.85
CA ARG A 22 -12.14 -10.29 -14.87
C ARG A 22 -10.62 -10.24 -14.92
N LYS A 23 -10.08 -9.20 -15.56
CA LYS A 23 -8.64 -8.92 -15.56
C LYS A 23 -8.13 -8.74 -14.13
N SER A 24 -7.00 -9.35 -13.82
CA SER A 24 -6.35 -9.17 -12.52
C SER A 24 -5.89 -7.72 -12.31
N VAL A 25 -6.10 -7.22 -11.10
CA VAL A 25 -5.60 -5.92 -10.61
C VAL A 25 -4.24 -6.03 -9.92
N THR A 26 -3.67 -7.23 -9.80
CA THR A 26 -2.36 -7.44 -9.17
C THR A 26 -1.24 -6.81 -9.99
N ALA A 27 -0.45 -5.96 -9.35
CA ALA A 27 0.90 -5.62 -9.78
C ALA A 27 1.88 -6.66 -9.19
N GLN A 28 2.67 -7.32 -10.04
CA GLN A 28 3.62 -8.36 -9.62
C GLN A 28 4.93 -7.72 -9.18
N TYR A 29 5.15 -7.62 -7.88
CA TYR A 29 6.45 -7.19 -7.33
C TYR A 29 7.45 -8.36 -7.39
N PRO A 30 8.74 -8.15 -7.73
CA PRO A 30 9.43 -6.86 -7.96
C PRO A 30 9.37 -6.31 -9.39
N ASP A 31 8.82 -7.07 -10.35
CA ASP A 31 8.84 -6.71 -11.78
C ASP A 31 8.05 -5.43 -12.11
N THR A 32 6.97 -5.18 -11.38
CA THR A 32 6.16 -3.95 -11.48
C THR A 32 6.19 -3.19 -10.16
N LEU A 33 6.92 -2.08 -10.13
CA LEU A 33 6.99 -1.19 -8.98
C LEU A 33 5.72 -0.32 -8.85
N PRO A 34 5.27 -0.01 -7.62
CA PRO A 34 4.13 0.86 -7.43
C PRO A 34 4.43 2.31 -7.84
N PRO A 35 3.48 3.04 -8.43
CA PRO A 35 3.63 4.47 -8.67
C PRO A 35 3.52 5.22 -7.33
N LEU A 36 4.64 5.74 -6.84
CA LEU A 36 4.68 6.55 -5.63
C LEU A 36 4.42 8.03 -5.97
N PRO A 37 3.60 8.76 -5.17
CA PRO A 37 3.41 10.19 -5.37
C PRO A 37 4.70 10.96 -5.03
N PRO A 38 4.94 12.16 -5.60
CA PRO A 38 6.18 12.91 -5.39
C PRO A 38 6.53 13.26 -3.92
N ARG A 39 5.54 13.24 -3.01
CA ARG A 39 5.72 13.51 -1.57
C ARG A 39 5.62 12.25 -0.71
N SER A 40 5.87 11.07 -1.28
CA SER A 40 6.00 9.84 -0.50
C SER A 40 7.18 9.96 0.48
N ARG A 41 6.93 9.70 1.77
CA ARG A 41 7.98 9.69 2.79
C ARG A 41 8.61 8.30 2.82
N GLY A 42 9.78 8.18 2.19
CA GLY A 42 10.60 6.97 2.20
C GLY A 42 11.62 6.98 3.33
N VAL A 43 12.85 6.56 3.03
CA VAL A 43 13.96 6.57 3.98
C VAL A 43 14.47 8.00 4.19
N ILE A 44 14.79 8.35 5.43
CA ILE A 44 15.43 9.61 5.79
C ILE A 44 16.89 9.57 5.33
N GLY A 45 17.31 10.55 4.51
CA GLY A 45 18.70 10.68 4.04
C GLY A 45 19.33 11.96 4.56
N LEU A 46 20.58 11.88 5.03
CA LEU A 46 21.39 13.02 5.45
C LEU A 46 22.21 13.55 4.26
N PHE A 47 22.15 14.86 4.05
CA PHE A 47 23.08 15.57 3.17
C PHE A 47 24.09 16.31 4.07
N GLU A 48 25.28 15.74 4.22
CA GLU A 48 26.27 16.20 5.19
C GLU A 48 26.73 17.63 4.92
N GLU A 49 26.83 18.03 3.65
CA GLU A 49 27.24 19.36 3.23
C GLU A 49 26.26 20.45 3.67
N ASN A 50 24.99 20.08 3.90
CA ASN A 50 23.94 21.00 4.32
C ASN A 50 23.72 20.99 5.85
N CYS A 51 24.34 20.05 6.58
CA CYS A 51 24.15 19.91 8.02
C CYS A 51 25.05 20.89 8.79
N THR A 52 24.46 21.67 9.71
CA THR A 52 25.21 22.60 10.58
C THR A 52 25.21 22.18 12.05
N VAL A 53 24.82 20.93 12.35
CA VAL A 53 24.75 20.39 13.72
C VAL A 53 23.87 21.25 14.65
N CYS A 54 22.76 21.79 14.14
CA CYS A 54 21.84 22.62 14.93
C CYS A 54 20.99 21.82 15.93
N MET A 55 21.06 20.48 15.89
CA MET A 55 20.32 19.54 16.73
C MET A 55 18.78 19.58 16.58
N LEU A 56 18.23 20.32 15.60
CA LEU A 56 16.79 20.43 15.42
C LEU A 56 16.16 19.09 15.01
N CYS A 57 16.81 18.37 14.08
CA CYS A 57 16.32 17.07 13.62
C CYS A 57 16.20 16.07 14.77
N ALA A 58 17.20 15.97 15.64
CA ALA A 58 17.17 15.06 16.81
C ALA A 58 16.14 15.48 17.87
N ARG A 59 15.95 16.79 18.10
CA ARG A 59 14.99 17.32 19.09
C ARG A 59 13.53 17.16 18.67
N GLU A 60 13.24 17.37 17.40
CA GLU A 60 11.86 17.35 16.86
C GLU A 60 11.40 15.94 16.50
N CYS A 61 12.34 14.99 16.38
CA CYS A 61 12.06 13.61 16.02
C CYS A 61 11.11 12.97 17.06
N PRO A 62 9.89 12.54 16.67
CA PRO A 62 8.90 12.07 17.65
C PRO A 62 9.25 10.72 18.29
N ASP A 63 10.04 9.90 17.59
CA ASP A 63 10.53 8.60 18.07
C ASP A 63 11.97 8.65 18.58
N TRP A 64 12.62 9.83 18.50
CA TRP A 64 14.01 10.05 18.90
C TRP A 64 15.00 9.09 18.22
N CYS A 65 14.71 8.67 16.98
CA CYS A 65 15.58 7.73 16.25
C CYS A 65 16.80 8.39 15.57
N ILE A 66 16.82 9.73 15.47
CA ILE A 66 17.92 10.48 14.86
C ILE A 66 18.94 10.88 15.92
N TYR A 67 20.19 10.44 15.74
CA TYR A 67 21.35 10.86 16.52
C TYR A 67 22.32 11.64 15.62
N ILE A 68 22.68 12.86 16.05
CA ILE A 68 23.55 13.82 15.35
C ILE A 68 24.52 14.38 16.39
#